data_AF-A0A4S2C0L2-F1
#
_entry.id   AF-A0A4S2C0L2-F1
#
_cell.length_a   1.000
_cell.length_b   1.000
_cell.length_c   1.000
_cell.angle_alpha   90.00
_cell.angle_beta   90.00
_cell.angle_gamma   90.00
#
_symmetry.space_group_name_H-M   'P 1'
#
loop_
_entity.id
_entity.type
_entity.pdbx_description
1 polymer ?
#
loop_
_entity_poly.entity_id
_entity_poly.type
_entity_poly.pdbx_seq_one_letter_code
_entity_poly.pdbx_strand_id
1 'polypeptide(L)' 'RRLSLDEYRTAYLQVPKIADRKPVFVSGEVRDSLDRVVRYFGSRGMSASGMVENIVRLHLETYREDIEQWRKL' A
#
# COMPACT_ATOMS: atom_id res chain seq x y z
N ARG A 1 10.89 13.57 -8.43
CA ARG A 1 11.92 13.39 -7.37
C ARG A 1 11.65 12.06 -6.66
N ARG A 2 12.68 11.27 -6.31
CA ARG A 2 12.50 10.09 -5.43
C ARG A 2 12.28 10.55 -3.99
N LEU A 3 11.39 9.87 -3.26
CA LEU A 3 11.12 10.15 -1.85
C LEU A 3 12.38 9.87 -1.00
N SER A 4 12.57 10.64 0.06
CA SER A 4 13.43 10.25 1.18
C SER A 4 12.83 9.04 1.91
N LEU A 5 13.65 8.35 2.71
CA LEU A 5 13.18 7.19 3.48
C LEU A 5 12.04 7.56 4.45
N ASP A 6 12.08 8.76 5.01
CA ASP A 6 11.06 9.24 5.94
C ASP A 6 9.73 9.53 5.24
N GLU A 7 9.78 10.23 4.10
CA GLU A 7 8.61 10.44 3.23
C GLU A 7 8.02 9.11 2.77
N TYR A 8 8.86 8.13 2.40
CA TYR A 8 8.42 6.79 2.00
C TYR A 8 7.73 6.03 3.14
N ARG A 9 8.30 6.06 4.35
CA ARG A 9 7.70 5.43 5.53
C ARG A 9 6.37 6.07 5.90
N THR A 10 6.29 7.39 5.81
CA THR A 10 5.06 8.15 6.07
C THR A 10 3.97 7.83 5.06
N ALA A 11 4.31 7.69 3.78
CA ALA A 11 3.33 7.38 2.74
C ALA A 11 2.87 5.92 2.74
N TYR A 12 3.79 4.96 2.90
CA TYR A 12 3.51 3.55 2.58
C TYR A 12 3.64 2.57 3.74
N LEU A 13 4.33 2.94 4.82
CA LEU A 13 4.66 2.02 5.93
C LEU A 13 4.03 2.42 7.27
N GLN A 14 2.94 3.17 7.25
CA GLN A 14 2.09 3.37 8.42
C GLN A 14 1.29 2.09 8.69
N VAL A 15 1.21 1.65 9.94
CA VAL A 15 0.41 0.46 10.29
C VAL A 15 -1.07 0.78 10.12
N PRO A 16 -1.77 0.22 9.13
CA PRO A 16 -3.16 0.59 8.89
C PRO A 16 -4.09 -0.18 9.82
N LYS A 17 -5.16 0.49 10.24
CA LYS A 17 -6.32 -0.20 10.83
C LYS A 17 -7.20 -0.72 9.70
N ILE A 18 -7.17 -2.04 9.48
CA ILE A 18 -7.99 -2.72 8.46
C ILE A 18 -9.11 -3.49 9.16
N ALA A 19 -10.32 -2.98 9.07
CA ALA A 19 -11.56 -3.69 9.43
C ALA A 19 -12.02 -4.57 8.26
N ASP A 20 -12.78 -5.63 8.54
CA ASP A 20 -13.43 -6.49 7.54
C ASP A 20 -12.51 -6.97 6.41
N ARG A 21 -11.28 -7.35 6.79
CA ARG A 21 -10.19 -7.70 5.89
C ARG A 21 -10.63 -8.67 4.78
N LYS A 22 -10.31 -8.32 3.54
CA LYS A 22 -10.50 -9.18 2.36
C LYS A 22 -9.13 -9.60 1.82
N PRO A 23 -8.93 -10.87 1.45
CA PRO A 23 -7.68 -11.31 0.85
C PRO A 23 -7.56 -10.76 -0.58
N VAL A 24 -6.32 -10.43 -0.97
CA VAL A 24 -5.97 -10.09 -2.35
C VAL A 24 -4.76 -10.94 -2.75
N PHE A 25 -4.79 -11.47 -3.98
CA PHE A 25 -3.69 -12.29 -4.50
C PHE A 25 -2.66 -11.41 -5.22
N VAL A 26 -1.39 -11.74 -5.01
CA VAL A 26 -0.23 -11.17 -5.72
C VAL A 26 0.70 -12.32 -6.11
N SER A 27 1.63 -12.09 -7.04
CA SER A 27 2.65 -13.09 -7.34
C SER A 27 3.56 -13.35 -6.13
N GLY A 28 4.20 -14.53 -6.09
CA GLY A 28 5.18 -14.87 -5.05
C GLY A 28 6.33 -13.86 -4.99
N GLU A 29 6.84 -13.44 -6.15
CA GLU A 29 7.92 -12.43 -6.25
C GLU A 29 7.52 -11.08 -5.64
N VAL A 30 6.28 -10.63 -5.91
CA VAL A 30 5.75 -9.39 -5.32
C VAL A 30 5.62 -9.55 -3.81
N ARG A 31 5.12 -10.69 -3.34
CA ARG A 31 4.99 -10.97 -1.90
C ARG A 31 6.35 -10.95 -1.20
N ASP A 32 7.34 -11.65 -1.74
CA ASP A 32 8.69 -11.69 -1.18
C ASP A 32 9.34 -10.30 -1.14
N SER A 33 9.10 -9.50 -2.17
CA SER A 33 9.58 -8.11 -2.22
C SER A 33 8.93 -7.23 -1.17
N LEU A 34 7.60 -7.35 -0.97
CA LEU A 34 6.88 -6.64 0.08
C LEU A 34 7.38 -7.05 1.47
N ASP A 35 7.56 -8.35 1.71
CA ASP A 35 8.04 -8.86 2.99
C ASP A 35 9.46 -8.35 3.30
N ARG A 36 10.35 -8.26 2.30
CA ARG A 36 11.68 -7.62 2.46
C ARG A 36 11.57 -6.15 2.87
N VAL A 37 10.74 -5.37 2.18
CA VAL A 37 10.56 -3.94 2.47
C VAL A 37 10.03 -3.74 3.89
N VAL A 38 8.97 -4.48 4.26
CA VAL A 38 8.38 -4.40 5.60
C VAL A 38 9.38 -4.82 6.67
N ARG A 39 10.17 -5.87 6.43
CA ARG A 39 11.21 -6.33 7.38
C ARG A 39 12.30 -5.29 7.61
N TYR A 40 12.74 -4.59 6.57
CA TYR A 40 13.85 -3.63 6.69
C TYR A 40 13.41 -2.26 7.18
N PHE A 41 12.20 -1.82 6.81
CA PHE A 41 11.82 -0.42 6.99
C PHE A 41 10.50 -0.22 7.76
N GLY A 42 9.71 -1.27 7.95
CA GLY A 42 8.44 -1.23 8.65
C GLY A 42 8.60 -1.09 10.17
N SER A 43 7.62 -0.45 10.80
CA SER A 43 7.50 -0.41 12.25
C SER A 43 6.82 -1.66 12.79
N ARG A 44 6.79 -1.81 14.13
CA ARG A 44 6.13 -2.95 14.78
C ARG A 44 4.65 -3.03 14.38
N GLY A 45 4.23 -4.19 13.89
CA GLY A 45 2.86 -4.43 13.43
C GLY A 45 2.63 -4.17 11.94
N MET A 46 3.64 -3.66 11.23
CA MET A 46 3.59 -3.53 9.78
C MET A 46 3.59 -4.92 9.11
N SER A 47 2.89 -5.04 7.98
CA SER A 47 2.77 -6.29 7.22
C SER A 47 2.71 -6.01 5.72
N ALA A 48 2.98 -7.03 4.88
CA ALA A 48 2.80 -6.90 3.43
C ALA A 48 1.37 -6.46 3.06
N SER A 49 0.35 -7.04 3.70
CA SER A 49 -1.04 -6.63 3.51
C SER A 49 -1.28 -5.18 3.93
N GLY A 50 -0.64 -4.71 5.01
CA GLY A 50 -0.73 -3.30 5.40
C GLY A 50 -0.07 -2.36 4.40
N MET A 51 1.05 -2.77 3.80
CA MET A 51 1.74 -1.96 2.79
C MET A 51 0.90 -1.88 1.51
N VAL A 52 0.34 -3.01 1.09
CA VAL A 52 -0.59 -3.07 -0.05
C VAL A 52 -1.80 -2.17 0.20
N GLU A 53 -2.41 -2.25 1.39
CA GLU A 53 -3.54 -1.38 1.76
C GLU A 53 -3.19 0.11 1.59
N ASN A 54 -2.05 0.57 2.12
CA ASN A 54 -1.65 1.97 2.02
C ASN A 54 -1.42 2.40 0.56
N ILE A 55 -0.74 1.57 -0.23
CA ILE A 55 -0.48 1.85 -1.65
C ILE A 55 -1.79 1.94 -2.42
N VAL A 56 -2.68 0.96 -2.24
CA VAL A 56 -3.97 0.90 -2.95
C VAL A 56 -4.85 2.06 -2.52
N ARG A 57 -4.89 2.41 -1.23
CA ARG A 57 -5.66 3.56 -0.74
C ARG A 57 -5.16 4.87 -1.35
N LEU A 58 -3.85 5.10 -1.39
CA LEU A 58 -3.28 6.29 -2.01
C LEU A 58 -3.63 6.35 -3.50
N HIS A 59 -3.54 5.22 -4.20
CA HIS A 59 -3.93 5.14 -5.62
C HIS A 59 -5.41 5.48 -5.81
N LEU A 60 -6.31 4.86 -5.06
CA LEU A 60 -7.76 5.10 -5.14
C LEU A 60 -8.13 6.54 -4.78
N GLU A 61 -7.43 7.16 -3.84
CA GLU A 61 -7.63 8.57 -3.49
C GLU A 61 -7.14 9.49 -4.60
N THR A 62 -5.94 9.24 -5.14
CA THR A 62 -5.32 10.04 -6.20
C THR A 62 -6.16 10.06 -7.47
N TYR A 63 -6.73 8.91 -7.86
CA TYR A 63 -7.46 8.76 -9.12
C TYR A 63 -8.99 8.68 -8.92
N ARG A 64 -9.51 9.06 -7.76
CA ARG A 64 -10.95 8.91 -7.44
C ARG A 64 -11.85 9.55 -8.50
N GLU A 65 -11.55 10.79 -8.87
CA GLU A 65 -12.35 11.56 -9.83
C GLU A 65 -12.25 10.96 -11.24
N ASP A 66 -11.05 10.61 -11.67
CA ASP A 66 -10.79 9.99 -12.97
C ASP A 66 -11.52 8.63 -13.10
N ILE A 67 -11.43 7.78 -12.07
CA ILE A 67 -12.12 6.49 -12.02
C ILE A 67 -13.64 6.69 -12.14
N GLU A 68 -14.20 7.66 -11.40
CA GLU A 68 -15.63 7.99 -11.46
C GLU A 68 -16.06 8.56 -12.82
N GLN A 69 -15.19 9.31 -13.48
CA GLN A 69 -15.42 9.81 -14.84
C GLN A 69 -15.40 8.65 -15.85
N TRP A 70 -14.38 7.78 -15.81
CA TRP A 70 -14.26 6.65 -16.72
C TRP A 70 -15.38 5.63 -16.57
N ARG A 71 -15.92 5.45 -15.35
CA ARG A 71 -17.07 4.56 -15.11
C ARG A 71 -18.32 4.95 -15.91
N LYS A 72 -18.45 6.23 -16.30
CA LYS A 72 -19.62 6.76 -17.02
C LYS A 72 -19.48 6.64 -18.55
N LEU A 73 -18.31 6.21 -19.04
CA LEU A 73 -18.05 5.90 -20.45
C LEU A 73 -18.47 4.46 -20.77
#